data_AF-I3DW00-F1
#
_entry.id   AF-I3DW00-F1
#
_cell.length_a   1.000
_cell.length_b   1.000
_cell.length_c   1.000
_cell.angle_alpha   90.00
_cell.angle_beta   90.00
_cell.angle_gamma   90.00
#
_symmetry.space_group_name_H-M   'P 1'
#
loop_
_entity.id
_entity.type
_entity.pdbx_description
1 polymer ?
#
loop_
_entity_poly.entity_id
_entity_poly.type
_entity_poly.pdbx_seq_one_letter_code
_entity_poly.pdbx_strand_id
1 'polypeptide(L)'
;MFRTIWTVIGIGFVNLFFVLGPLLGLLGLLGAGWISGIAGILSPFIMFVCAIAFPGTFEWFDVFVSIAFCGIGLFITIGMYYITIGVKKCFLRYLKYNAAILKGGMMHD
;
A
#
# COMPACT_ATOMS: atom_id res chain seq x y z
N MET A 1 18.68 33.33 -17.84
CA MET A 1 17.47 33.15 -17.02
C MET A 1 16.63 31.96 -17.50
N PHE A 2 16.18 31.92 -18.76
CA PHE A 2 15.38 30.78 -19.27
C PHE A 2 16.06 29.40 -19.09
N ARG A 3 17.35 29.23 -19.42
CA ARG A 3 18.08 27.96 -19.16
C ARG A 3 18.00 27.52 -17.69
N THR A 4 18.20 28.43 -16.75
CA THR A 4 18.15 28.14 -15.31
C THR A 4 16.76 27.72 -14.87
N ILE A 5 15.71 28.38 -15.37
CA ILE A 5 14.30 28.05 -15.07
C ILE A 5 13.98 26.63 -15.58
N TRP A 6 14.36 26.32 -16.83
CA TRP A 6 14.18 24.99 -17.41
C TRP A 6 14.96 23.90 -16.66
N THR A 7 16.19 24.19 -16.22
CA THR A 7 16.99 23.26 -15.41
C THR A 7 16.35 23.00 -14.04
N VAL A 8 15.83 24.03 -13.37
CA VAL A 8 15.18 23.87 -12.05
C VAL A 8 13.87 23.08 -12.18
N ILE A 9 13.07 23.37 -13.20
CA ILE A 9 11.84 22.61 -13.49
C ILE A 9 12.19 21.17 -13.83
N GLY A 10 13.18 20.93 -14.70
CA GLY A 10 13.61 19.59 -15.10
C GLY A 10 14.14 18.76 -13.93
N ILE A 11 15.02 19.34 -13.09
CA ILE A 11 15.55 18.66 -11.90
C ILE A 11 14.43 18.37 -10.89
N GLY A 12 13.52 19.32 -10.68
CA GLY A 12 12.34 19.14 -9.82
C GLY A 12 11.39 18.04 -10.32
N PHE A 13 11.10 18.01 -11.62
CA PHE A 13 10.24 16.99 -12.24
C PHE A 13 10.84 15.60 -12.18
N VAL A 14 12.15 15.48 -12.46
CA VAL A 14 12.89 14.22 -12.35
C VAL A 14 12.83 13.71 -10.91
N ASN A 15 13.07 14.57 -9.91
CA ASN A 15 12.96 14.18 -8.50
C ASN A 15 11.52 13.74 -8.14
N LEU A 16 10.51 14.44 -8.64
CA LEU A 16 9.11 14.08 -8.40
C LEU A 16 8.81 12.69 -9.00
N PHE A 17 9.17 12.42 -10.24
CA PHE A 17 8.87 11.13 -10.86
C PHE A 17 9.67 9.97 -10.24
N PHE A 18 10.98 10.13 -10.04
CA PHE A 18 11.86 9.06 -9.57
C PHE A 18 11.78 8.80 -8.05
N VAL A 19 11.38 9.79 -7.25
CA VAL A 19 11.25 9.63 -5.80
C VAL A 19 9.79 9.46 -5.37
N LEU A 20 8.87 10.31 -5.85
CA LEU A 20 7.45 10.22 -5.50
C LEU A 20 6.79 9.01 -6.18
N GLY A 21 7.17 8.68 -7.41
CA GLY A 21 6.60 7.57 -8.17
C GLY A 21 6.69 6.23 -7.42
N PRO A 22 7.90 5.77 -7.06
CA PRO A 22 8.06 4.55 -6.26
C PRO A 22 7.37 4.62 -4.89
N LEU A 23 7.34 5.79 -4.25
CA LEU A 23 6.65 5.97 -2.97
C LEU A 23 5.13 5.77 -3.11
N LEU A 24 4.52 6.39 -4.12
CA LEU A 24 3.10 6.23 -4.42
C LEU A 24 2.78 4.78 -4.84
N GLY A 25 3.66 4.14 -5.62
CA GLY A 25 3.53 2.73 -5.97
C GLY A 25 3.53 1.83 -4.73
N LEU A 26 4.44 2.09 -3.78
CA LEU A 26 4.50 1.35 -2.51
C LEU A 26 3.24 1.58 -1.66
N LEU A 27 2.77 2.82 -1.54
CA LEU A 27 1.54 3.15 -0.81
C LEU A 27 0.30 2.52 -1.48
N GLY A 28 0.25 2.52 -2.81
CA GLY A 28 -0.80 1.87 -3.59
C GLY A 28 -0.82 0.36 -3.36
N LEU A 29 0.34 -0.29 -3.38
CA LEU A 29 0.47 -1.72 -3.10
C LEU A 29 0.05 -2.05 -1.66
N LEU A 30 0.44 -1.22 -0.69
CA LEU A 30 0.01 -1.39 0.70
C LEU A 30 -1.51 -1.24 0.83
N GLY A 31 -2.08 -0.21 0.20
CA GLY A 31 -3.52 0.02 0.19
C GLY A 31 -4.27 -1.15 -0.44
N ALA A 32 -3.83 -1.62 -1.61
CA ALA A 32 -4.43 -2.75 -2.32
C ALA A 32 -4.39 -4.04 -1.48
N GLY A 33 -3.27 -4.32 -0.80
CA GLY A 33 -3.12 -5.48 0.07
C GLY A 33 -4.05 -5.45 1.29
N TRP A 34 -4.22 -4.28 1.91
CA TRP A 34 -5.17 -4.14 3.03
C TRP A 34 -6.63 -4.26 2.56
N ILE A 35 -6.98 -3.60 1.45
CA ILE A 35 -8.34 -3.64 0.90
C ILE A 35 -8.70 -5.07 0.50
N SER A 36 -7.81 -5.81 -0.16
CA SER A 36 -8.07 -7.20 -0.55
C SER A 36 -8.21 -8.13 0.66
N GLY A 37 -7.39 -7.96 1.69
CA GLY A 37 -7.50 -8.71 2.94
C GLY A 37 -8.84 -8.48 3.64
N ILE A 38 -9.25 -7.22 3.80
CA ILE A 38 -10.52 -6.84 4.43
C ILE A 38 -11.71 -7.31 3.58
N ALA A 39 -11.66 -7.14 2.26
CA ALA A 39 -12.71 -7.62 1.35
C ALA A 39 -12.88 -9.14 1.44
N GLY A 40 -11.77 -9.89 1.55
CA GLY A 40 -11.81 -11.33 1.78
C GLY A 40 -12.50 -11.69 3.10
N ILE A 41 -12.15 -11.02 4.20
CA ILE A 41 -12.79 -11.22 5.53
C ILE A 41 -14.28 -10.93 5.49
N LEU A 42 -14.71 -9.92 4.73
CA LEU A 42 -16.11 -9.54 4.58
C LEU A 42 -16.89 -10.45 3.61
N SER A 43 -16.21 -11.29 2.82
CA SER A 43 -16.82 -12.19 1.83
C SER A 43 -18.05 -12.98 2.34
N PRO A 44 -18.02 -13.67 3.49
CA PRO A 44 -19.19 -14.40 4.00
C PRO A 44 -20.37 -13.47 4.33
N PHE A 45 -20.11 -12.27 4.85
CA PHE A 45 -21.17 -11.29 5.11
C PHE A 45 -21.80 -10.78 3.80
N ILE A 46 -20.97 -10.48 2.81
CA ILE A 46 -21.42 -10.06 1.47
C ILE A 46 -22.27 -11.17 0.83
N MET A 47 -21.84 -12.42 0.95
CA MET A 47 -22.57 -13.59 0.45
C MET A 47 -23.97 -13.70 1.04
N PHE A 48 -24.13 -13.54 2.36
CA PHE A 48 -25.46 -13.53 3.00
C PHE A 48 -26.33 -12.36 2.56
N VAL A 49 -25.75 -11.16 2.40
CA VAL A 49 -26.48 -9.99 1.87
C VAL A 49 -26.98 -10.26 0.45
N CYS A 50 -26.14 -10.84 -0.41
CA CYS A 50 -26.51 -11.22 -1.77
C CYS A 50 -27.61 -12.30 -1.78
N ALA A 51 -27.53 -13.31 -0.90
CA ALA A 51 -28.54 -14.36 -0.80
C ALA A 51 -29.93 -13.83 -0.43
N ILE A 52 -30.01 -12.81 0.44
CA ILE A 52 -31.27 -12.17 0.83
C ILE A 52 -31.79 -11.25 -0.29
N ALA A 53 -30.91 -10.49 -0.93
CA ALA A 53 -31.28 -9.57 -2.01
C ALA A 53 -31.71 -10.30 -3.29
N PHE A 54 -31.13 -11.47 -3.56
CA PHE A 54 -31.34 -12.27 -4.77
C PHE A 54 -31.56 -13.76 -4.41
N PRO A 55 -32.74 -14.11 -3.88
CA PRO A 55 -32.99 -15.45 -3.33
C PRO A 55 -32.92 -16.60 -4.36
N GLY A 56 -32.99 -16.29 -5.67
CA GLY A 56 -32.86 -17.27 -6.75
C GLY A 56 -31.42 -17.61 -7.15
N THR A 57 -30.42 -16.91 -6.61
CA THR A 57 -29.00 -17.10 -6.99
C THR A 57 -28.18 -17.79 -5.90
N PHE A 58 -28.80 -18.22 -4.80
CA PHE A 58 -28.09 -18.84 -3.69
C PHE A 58 -27.64 -20.26 -4.03
N GLU A 59 -26.34 -20.51 -3.95
CA GLU A 59 -25.78 -21.86 -4.03
C GLU A 59 -24.97 -22.20 -2.77
N TRP A 60 -25.05 -23.47 -2.32
CA TRP A 60 -24.21 -23.95 -1.23
C TRP A 60 -22.70 -23.84 -1.53
N PHE A 61 -22.35 -23.86 -2.81
CA PHE A 61 -20.99 -23.61 -3.27
C PHE A 61 -20.51 -22.20 -2.91
N ASP A 62 -21.38 -21.18 -2.99
CA ASP A 62 -21.05 -19.80 -2.62
C ASP A 62 -20.69 -19.69 -1.14
N VAL A 63 -21.34 -20.48 -0.27
CA VAL A 63 -21.03 -20.51 1.16
C VAL A 63 -19.60 -21.01 1.35
N PHE A 64 -19.26 -22.13 0.71
CA PHE A 64 -17.92 -22.71 0.79
C PHE A 64 -16.84 -21.75 0.26
N VAL A 65 -17.07 -21.15 -0.91
CA VAL A 65 -16.14 -20.18 -1.52
C VAL A 65 -15.98 -18.94 -0.64
N SER A 66 -17.07 -18.41 -0.07
CA SER A 66 -17.00 -17.22 0.79
C SER A 66 -16.17 -17.46 2.06
N ILE A 67 -16.29 -18.64 2.68
CA ILE A 67 -15.48 -19.05 3.83
C ILE A 67 -14.01 -19.22 3.43
N ALA A 68 -13.74 -19.83 2.27
CA ALA A 68 -12.37 -19.96 1.76
C ALA A 68 -11.71 -18.59 1.52
N PHE A 69 -12.44 -17.65 0.90
CA PHE A 69 -11.98 -16.27 0.71
C PHE A 69 -11.77 -15.52 2.04
N CYS A 70 -12.61 -15.79 3.06
CA CYS A 70 -12.40 -15.26 4.40
C CYS A 70 -11.09 -15.74 5.00
N GLY A 71 -10.80 -17.04 4.91
CA GLY A 71 -9.53 -17.61 5.36
C GLY A 71 -8.32 -16.96 4.66
N ILE A 72 -8.37 -16.84 3.33
CA ILE A 72 -7.32 -16.17 2.55
C ILE A 72 -7.19 -14.70 2.96
N GLY A 73 -8.31 -13.99 3.13
CA GLY A 73 -8.35 -12.60 3.57
C GLY A 73 -7.70 -12.38 4.94
N LEU A 74 -7.91 -13.30 5.88
CA LEU A 74 -7.23 -13.29 7.19
C LEU A 74 -5.71 -13.45 7.03
N PHE A 75 -5.25 -14.40 6.23
CA PHE A 75 -3.81 -14.59 5.98
C PHE A 75 -3.17 -13.37 5.32
N ILE A 76 -3.83 -12.78 4.32
CA ILE A 76 -3.38 -11.54 3.66
C ILE A 76 -3.27 -10.44 4.70
N THR A 77 -4.30 -10.24 5.54
CA THR A 77 -4.34 -9.18 6.55
C THR A 77 -3.21 -9.34 7.57
N ILE A 78 -2.94 -10.56 8.04
CA ILE A 78 -1.81 -10.85 8.95
C ILE A 78 -0.48 -10.55 8.24
N GLY A 79 -0.29 -10.99 7.00
CA GLY A 79 0.91 -10.67 6.23
C GLY A 79 1.11 -9.15 6.06
N MET A 80 0.03 -8.44 5.73
CA MET A 80 0.02 -6.99 5.54
C MET A 80 0.36 -6.22 6.80
N TYR A 81 -0.02 -6.71 7.98
CA TYR A 81 0.39 -6.13 9.26
C TYR A 81 1.92 -6.09 9.38
N TYR A 82 2.60 -7.21 9.13
CA TYR A 82 4.06 -7.28 9.21
C TYR A 82 4.75 -6.47 8.11
N ILE A 83 4.24 -6.51 6.88
CA ILE A 83 4.76 -5.71 5.75
C ILE A 83 4.68 -4.22 6.09
N THR A 84 3.55 -3.76 6.63
CA THR A 84 3.35 -2.36 7.01
C THR A 84 4.35 -1.91 8.07
N ILE A 85 4.64 -2.76 9.07
CA ILE A 85 5.67 -2.47 10.08
C ILE A 85 7.06 -2.39 9.44
N GLY A 86 7.39 -3.33 8.54
CA GLY A 86 8.66 -3.35 7.81
C GLY A 86 8.86 -2.07 6.99
N VAL A 87 7.85 -1.65 6.22
CA VAL A 87 7.89 -0.42 5.42
C VAL A 87 8.10 0.81 6.32
N LYS A 88 7.37 0.93 7.43
CA LYS A 88 7.55 2.04 8.39
C LYS A 88 8.98 2.10 8.92
N LYS A 89 9.57 0.96 9.31
CA LYS A 89 10.95 0.89 9.79
C LYS A 89 11.95 1.32 8.71
N CYS A 90 11.76 0.87 7.48
CA CYS A 90 12.60 1.26 6.35
C CYS A 90 12.52 2.78 6.08
N PHE A 91 11.30 3.33 6.08
CA PHE A 91 11.07 4.76 5.89
C PHE A 91 11.72 5.61 6.99
N LEU A 92 11.58 5.22 8.26
CA LEU A 92 12.25 5.89 9.37
C LEU A 92 13.78 5.82 9.27
N ARG A 93 14.33 4.68 8.82
CA ARG A 93 15.77 4.54 8.59
C ARG A 93 16.25 5.46 7.46
N TYR A 94 15.49 5.56 6.38
CA TYR A 94 15.76 6.47 5.27
C TYR A 94 15.76 7.95 5.72
N LEU A 95 14.75 8.37 6.48
CA LEU A 95 14.69 9.74 7.02
C LEU A 95 15.86 10.03 7.95
N LYS A 96 16.20 9.10 8.85
CA LYS A 96 17.36 9.24 9.74
C LYS A 96 18.66 9.35 8.96
N TYR A 97 18.83 8.55 7.91
CA TYR A 97 20.01 8.61 7.03
C TYR A 97 20.14 9.97 6.34
N ASN A 98 19.07 10.47 5.72
CA ASN A 98 19.10 11.78 5.07
C ASN A 98 19.33 12.94 6.05
N ALA A 99 18.69 12.88 7.23
CA ALA A 99 18.90 13.88 8.28
C ALA A 99 20.34 13.84 8.84
N ALA A 100 20.94 12.65 8.94
CA ALA A 100 22.33 12.49 9.36
C ALA A 100 23.32 13.01 8.31
N ILE A 101 23.04 12.87 7.01
CA ILE A 101 23.86 13.49 5.95
C ILE A 101 23.81 15.01 6.06
N LEU A 102 22.62 15.60 6.21
CA LEU A 102 22.46 17.04 6.33
C LEU A 102 23.12 17.62 7.60
N LYS A 103 23.13 16.85 8.70
CA LYS A 103 23.79 17.25 9.96
C LYS A 103 25.28 16.95 9.99
N GLY A 104 25.72 15.86 9.36
CA GLY A 104 27.12 15.41 9.30
C GLY A 104 27.93 16.11 8.21
N GLY A 105 27.28 16.71 7.21
CA GLY A 105 27.93 17.54 6.19
C GLY A 105 28.39 18.92 6.69
N MET A 106 28.17 19.26 7.96
CA MET A 106 28.71 20.49 8.59
C MET A 106 29.96 20.24 9.45
N MET A 107 30.56 19.05 9.37
CA MET A 107 31.84 18.73 10.02
C MET A 107 32.84 18.24 8.98
N HIS A 108 33.22 19.12 8.04
CA HIS A 108 34.56 19.22 7.44
C HIS A 108 34.50 20.25 6.29
N ASP A 109 34.65 21.52 6.69
CA ASP A 109 35.56 22.56 6.15
C ASP A 109 35.06 23.96 6.56
#